data_AF-A0A521Y1Q5-F1
#
_entry.id   AF-A0A521Y1Q5-F1
#
_cell.length_a   1.000
_cell.length_b   1.000
_cell.length_c   1.000
_cell.angle_alpha   90.00
_cell.angle_beta   90.00
_cell.angle_gamma   90.00
#
_symmetry.space_group_name_H-M   'P 1'
#
loop_
_entity.id
_entity.type
_entity.pdbx_description
1 polymer ?
#
loop_
_entity_poly.entity_id
_entity_poly.type
_entity_poly.pdbx_seq_one_letter_code
_entity_poly.pdbx_strand_id
1 'polypeptide(L)'
;MPHRLLRALMLVIPRVPLRVLTPVVWLAGGAAWYASRRLRETTTDHMRHALGPGAPRTSIAARARDCVRAATWYWVDLARARRMTPEQTFASLDAVEGLRSEE
;
A
#
# COMPACT_ATOMS: atom_id res chain seq x y z
N MET A 1 -8.82 21.36 6.80
CA MET A 1 -7.36 21.11 6.75
C MET A 1 -6.89 19.86 5.99
N PRO A 2 -7.54 18.68 6.03
CA PRO A 2 -6.96 17.45 5.45
C PRO A 2 -6.78 17.51 3.93
N HIS A 3 -7.64 18.22 3.21
CA HIS A 3 -7.56 18.34 1.75
C HIS A 3 -6.32 19.10 1.25
N ARG A 4 -5.83 20.11 1.98
CA ARG A 4 -4.65 20.89 1.56
C ARG A 4 -3.37 20.05 1.70
N LEU A 5 -3.25 19.31 2.82
CA LEU A 5 -2.16 18.38 3.04
C LEU A 5 -2.17 17.26 1.99
N LEU A 6 -3.33 16.64 1.77
CA LEU A 6 -3.48 15.62 0.74
C LEU A 6 -3.09 16.14 -0.65
N ARG A 7 -3.55 17.35 -1.01
CA ARG A 7 -3.20 17.98 -2.29
C ARG A 7 -1.69 18.23 -2.40
N ALA A 8 -1.05 18.74 -1.35
CA ALA A 8 0.39 18.94 -1.33
C ALA A 8 1.14 17.61 -1.49
N LEU A 9 0.74 16.57 -0.77
CA LEU A 9 1.31 15.22 -0.87
C LEU A 9 1.18 14.67 -2.29
N MET A 10 0.01 14.78 -2.92
CA MET A 10 -0.19 14.33 -4.31
C MET A 10 0.66 15.08 -5.34
N LEU A 11 1.08 16.32 -5.04
CA LEU A 11 1.98 17.08 -5.92
C LEU A 11 3.46 16.75 -5.71
N VAL A 12 3.85 16.43 -4.48
CA VAL A 12 5.24 16.19 -4.07
C VAL A 12 5.65 14.73 -4.29
N ILE A 13 4.81 13.76 -3.88
CA ILE A 13 5.11 12.32 -3.94
C ILE A 13 5.67 11.89 -5.31
N PRO A 14 5.11 12.30 -6.46
CA PRO A 14 5.61 11.88 -7.77
C PRO A 14 7.00 12.41 -8.12
N ARG A 15 7.49 13.44 -7.42
CA ARG A 15 8.81 14.07 -7.65
C ARG A 15 9.90 13.47 -6.78
N VAL A 16 9.56 12.62 -5.81
CA VAL A 16 10.52 12.05 -4.86
C VAL A 16 10.97 10.67 -5.35
N PRO A 17 12.29 10.36 -5.33
CA PRO A 17 12.79 9.05 -5.73
C PRO A 17 12.20 7.91 -4.91
N LEU A 18 11.87 6.78 -5.56
CA LEU A 18 11.31 5.60 -4.89
C LEU A 18 12.18 5.10 -3.74
N ARG A 19 13.51 5.08 -3.92
CA ARG A 19 14.47 4.70 -2.86
C ARG A 19 14.30 5.47 -1.55
N VAL A 20 13.80 6.70 -1.61
CA VAL A 20 13.49 7.54 -0.43
C VAL A 20 12.07 7.26 0.05
N LEU A 21 11.12 7.14 -0.88
CA LEU A 21 9.72 6.95 -0.55
C LEU A 21 9.43 5.60 0.12
N THR A 22 10.08 4.53 -0.35
CA THR A 22 9.91 3.16 0.17
C THR A 22 10.12 3.07 1.68
N PRO A 23 11.29 3.45 2.24
CA PRO A 23 11.48 3.36 3.69
C PRO A 23 10.53 4.30 4.45
N VAL A 24 10.26 5.51 3.93
CA VAL A 24 9.35 6.47 4.59
C VAL A 24 7.93 5.91 4.69
N VAL A 25 7.40 5.35 3.62
CA VAL A 25 6.05 4.79 3.57
C VAL A 25 5.95 3.53 4.42
N TRP A 26 7.00 2.70 4.40
CA TRP A 26 7.06 1.48 5.22
C TRP A 26 7.05 1.80 6.73
N LEU A 27 7.80 2.83 7.12
CA LEU A 27 7.82 3.34 8.50
C LEU A 27 6.48 4.00 8.86
N ALA A 28 5.93 4.82 7.98
CA ALA A 28 4.65 5.49 8.21
C ALA A 28 3.51 4.50 8.38
N GLY A 29 3.42 3.47 7.53
CA GLY A 29 2.41 2.42 7.65
C GLY A 29 2.58 1.58 8.92
N GLY A 30 3.82 1.28 9.30
CA GLY A 30 4.13 0.62 10.57
C GLY A 30 3.69 1.48 11.77
N ALA A 31 4.07 2.75 11.79
CA ALA A 31 3.70 3.71 12.83
C ALA A 31 2.19 3.89 12.92
N ALA A 32 1.48 3.98 11.78
CA ALA A 32 0.03 4.09 11.74
C ALA A 32 -0.67 2.90 12.39
N TRP A 33 -0.15 1.67 12.18
CA TRP A 33 -0.65 0.48 12.85
C TRP A 33 -0.47 0.57 14.37
N TYR A 34 0.69 1.00 14.87
CA TYR A 34 0.90 1.17 16.33
C TYR A 34 0.10 2.34 16.92
N ALA A 35 -0.11 3.41 16.17
CA ALA A 35 -0.84 4.59 16.65
C ALA A 35 -2.36 4.40 16.65
N SER A 36 -2.91 3.67 15.67
CA SER A 36 -4.36 3.51 15.51
C SER A 36 -4.83 2.13 15.97
N ARG A 37 -5.47 2.08 17.13
CA ARG A 37 -6.11 0.87 17.65
C ARG A 37 -7.11 0.27 16.66
N ARG A 38 -7.93 1.10 16.03
CA ARG A 38 -8.91 0.69 15.03
C ARG A 38 -8.25 -0.01 13.84
N LEU A 39 -7.14 0.54 13.31
CA LEU A 39 -6.41 -0.11 12.21
C LEU A 39 -5.91 -1.49 12.63
N ARG A 40 -5.35 -1.62 13.85
CA ARG A 40 -4.89 -2.92 14.34
C ARG A 40 -6.01 -3.93 14.44
N GLU A 41 -7.11 -3.55 15.07
CA GLU A 41 -8.24 -4.46 15.31
C GLU A 41 -8.83 -4.93 13.98
N THR A 42 -9.15 -4.00 13.07
CA THR A 42 -9.72 -4.32 11.75
C THR A 42 -8.78 -5.19 10.91
N THR A 43 -7.50 -4.82 10.79
CA THR A 43 -6.56 -5.61 9.96
C THR A 43 -6.22 -6.95 10.58
N THR A 44 -6.17 -7.06 11.91
CA THR A 44 -5.99 -8.35 12.59
C THR A 44 -7.18 -9.26 12.36
N ASP A 45 -8.40 -8.72 12.41
CA ASP A 45 -9.61 -9.47 12.16
C ASP A 45 -9.69 -9.99 10.72
N HIS A 46 -9.41 -9.13 9.75
CA HIS A 46 -9.28 -9.54 8.35
C HIS A 46 -8.26 -10.67 8.16
N MET A 47 -7.10 -10.58 8.82
CA MET A 47 -6.07 -11.61 8.71
C MET A 47 -6.43 -12.91 9.43
N ARG A 48 -7.23 -12.88 10.51
CA ARG A 48 -7.79 -14.09 11.12
C ARG A 48 -8.67 -14.85 10.15
N HIS A 49 -9.51 -14.13 9.41
CA HIS A 49 -10.39 -14.74 8.41
C HIS A 49 -9.61 -15.23 7.19
N ALA A 50 -8.63 -14.45 6.70
CA ALA A 50 -7.86 -14.81 5.53
C ALA A 50 -6.90 -15.99 5.76
N LEU A 51 -6.25 -16.06 6.94
CA LEU A 51 -5.27 -17.12 7.25
C LEU A 51 -5.90 -18.36 7.91
N GLY A 52 -7.14 -18.26 8.34
CA GLY A 52 -7.87 -19.34 9.00
C GLY A 52 -7.54 -19.51 10.50
N PRO A 53 -8.30 -20.37 11.19
CA PRO A 53 -8.28 -20.48 12.65
C PRO A 53 -7.00 -21.09 13.23
N GLY A 54 -6.24 -21.85 12.43
CA GLY A 54 -4.98 -22.48 12.86
C GLY A 54 -3.75 -21.57 12.81
N ALA A 55 -3.88 -20.34 12.29
CA ALA A 55 -2.74 -19.47 12.08
C ALA A 55 -2.16 -18.95 13.42
N PRO A 56 -0.82 -18.97 13.61
CA PRO A 56 -0.20 -18.41 14.80
C PRO A 56 -0.54 -16.93 14.98
N ARG A 57 -0.84 -16.51 16.21
CA ARG A 57 -1.19 -15.10 16.52
C ARG A 57 -0.13 -14.10 16.09
N THR A 58 1.15 -14.49 16.18
CA THR A 58 2.29 -13.69 15.73
C THR A 58 2.29 -13.49 14.21
N SER A 59 1.93 -14.52 13.45
CA SER A 59 1.79 -14.45 11.99
C SER A 59 0.64 -13.52 11.60
N ILE A 60 -0.52 -13.67 12.25
CA ILE A 60 -1.68 -12.79 12.03
C ILE A 60 -1.32 -11.33 12.27
N ALA A 61 -0.68 -11.02 13.40
CA ALA A 61 -0.29 -9.65 13.73
C ALA A 61 0.76 -9.09 12.76
N ALA A 62 1.74 -9.91 12.35
CA ALA A 62 2.73 -9.50 11.37
C ALA A 62 2.09 -9.16 10.02
N ARG A 63 1.21 -10.02 9.50
CA ARG A 63 0.50 -9.80 8.22
C ARG A 63 -0.47 -8.63 8.29
N ALA A 64 -1.16 -8.45 9.42
CA ALA A 64 -2.06 -7.31 9.63
C ALA A 64 -1.30 -5.98 9.54
N ARG A 65 -0.11 -5.90 10.12
CA ARG A 65 0.77 -4.73 10.00
C ARG A 65 1.26 -4.53 8.57
N ASP A 66 1.63 -5.61 7.88
CA ASP A 66 2.06 -5.52 6.48
C ASP A 66 0.93 -5.08 5.55
N CYS A 67 -0.33 -5.44 5.83
CA CYS A 67 -1.49 -4.89 5.12
C CYS A 67 -1.59 -3.37 5.24
N VAL A 68 -1.34 -2.79 6.44
CA VAL A 68 -1.36 -1.33 6.60
C VAL A 68 -0.21 -0.67 5.84
N ARG A 69 0.98 -1.29 5.83
CA ARG A 69 2.11 -0.81 5.02
C ARG A 69 1.79 -0.82 3.53
N ALA A 70 1.23 -1.93 3.02
CA ALA A 70 0.80 -2.05 1.63
C ALA A 70 -0.30 -1.02 1.29
N ALA A 71 -1.30 -0.84 2.16
CA ALA A 71 -2.34 0.17 1.96
C ALA A 71 -1.78 1.60 1.95
N THR A 72 -0.71 1.86 2.71
CA THR A 72 -0.01 3.16 2.67
C THR A 72 0.72 3.33 1.33
N TRP A 73 1.29 2.25 0.79
CA TRP A 73 1.91 2.25 -0.53
C TRP A 73 0.91 2.55 -1.66
N TYR A 74 -0.33 2.07 -1.58
CA TYR A 74 -1.35 2.38 -2.59
C TYR A 74 -1.64 3.88 -2.76
N TRP A 75 -1.43 4.70 -1.72
CA TRP A 75 -1.52 6.16 -1.86
C TRP A 75 -0.38 6.75 -2.68
N VAL A 76 0.80 6.12 -2.65
CA VAL A 76 1.94 6.46 -3.52
C VAL A 76 1.60 6.13 -4.96
N ASP A 77 1.13 4.91 -5.20
CA ASP A 77 0.75 4.45 -6.54
C ASP A 77 -0.31 5.38 -7.13
N LEU A 78 -1.36 5.70 -6.35
CA LEU A 78 -2.39 6.65 -6.77
C LEU A 78 -1.83 8.04 -7.09
N ALA A 79 -0.91 8.55 -6.29
CA ALA A 79 -0.29 9.86 -6.54
C ALA A 79 0.55 9.85 -7.83
N ARG A 80 1.27 8.76 -8.10
CA ARG A 80 2.14 8.61 -9.28
C ARG A 80 1.35 8.33 -10.55
N ALA A 81 0.34 7.47 -10.49
CA ALA A 81 -0.49 7.08 -11.63
C ALA A 81 -1.11 8.29 -12.35
N ARG A 82 -1.48 9.35 -11.61
CA ARG A 82 -2.01 10.60 -12.19
C ARG A 82 -1.06 11.34 -13.13
N ARG A 83 0.24 11.00 -13.14
CA ARG A 83 1.25 11.61 -14.01
C ARG A 83 1.80 10.66 -15.06
N MET A 84 1.32 9.42 -15.09
CA MET A 84 1.74 8.42 -16.05
C MET A 84 0.80 8.47 -17.25
N THR A 85 1.35 8.36 -18.46
CA THR A 85 0.54 8.05 -19.63
C THR A 85 0.10 6.58 -19.58
N PRO A 86 -0.90 6.16 -20.37
CA PRO A 86 -1.25 4.75 -20.50
C PRO A 86 -0.03 3.88 -20.85
N GLU A 87 0.81 4.33 -21.80
CA GLU A 87 2.00 3.59 -22.24
C GLU A 87 3.02 3.42 -21.11
N GLN A 88 3.26 4.49 -20.34
CA GLN A 88 4.12 4.43 -19.15
C GLN A 88 3.57 3.50 -18.08
N THR A 89 2.25 3.42 -17.96
CA THR A 89 1.56 2.52 -17.02
C THR A 89 1.80 1.07 -17.44
N PHE A 90 1.55 0.73 -18.71
CA PHE A 90 1.81 -0.62 -19.23
C PHE A 90 3.29 -1.00 -19.14
N ALA A 91 4.22 -0.07 -19.41
CA ALA A 91 5.65 -0.31 -19.27
C ALA A 91 6.10 -0.57 -17.82
N SER A 92 5.27 -0.22 -16.82
CA SER A 92 5.55 -0.48 -15.40
C SER A 92 4.94 -1.80 -14.89
N LEU A 93 4.19 -2.52 -15.72
CA LEU A 93 3.65 -3.83 -15.37
C LEU A 93 4.67 -4.90 -15.73
N ASP A 94 5.13 -5.65 -14.73
CA ASP A 94 6.08 -6.75 -14.95
C ASP A 94 5.40 -7.96 -15.61
N ALA A 95 4.15 -8.27 -15.23
CA ALA A 95 3.36 -9.34 -15.81
C ALA A 95 1.86 -9.10 -15.57
N VAL A 96 1.02 -9.61 -16.48
CA VAL A 96 -0.43 -9.70 -16.28
C VAL A 96 -0.85 -11.15 -16.49
N GLU A 97 -1.15 -11.82 -15.38
CA GLU A 97 -1.56 -13.22 -15.41
C GLU A 97 -3.02 -13.35 -15.85
N GLY A 98 -3.32 -14.30 -16.75
CA GLY A 98 -4.67 -14.54 -17.25
C GLY A 98 -5.05 -13.83 -18.55
N LEU A 99 -4.18 -12.98 -19.11
CA LEU A 99 -4.33 -12.52 -20.49
C LEU A 99 -3.73 -13.56 -21.44
N ARG A 100 -4.57 -14.41 -22.03
CA ARG A 100 -4.19 -15.12 -23.25
C ARG A 100 -4.23 -14.10 -24.39
N SER A 101 -3.10 -13.84 -25.05
CA SER A 101 -3.14 -13.21 -26.36
C SER A 101 -3.64 -14.26 -27.35
N GLU A 102 -4.91 -14.19 -27.73
CA GLU A 102 -5.29 -14.74 -29.02
C GLU A 102 -4.73 -13.80 -30.10
N GLU A 103 -4.16 -14.41 -31.14
CA GLU A 103 -3.39 -13.79 -32.22
C GLU A 103 -4.05 -12.58 -32.90
#